data_AF-A9JTT4-F1
#
_entry.id   AF-A9JTT4-F1
#
_cell.length_a   1.000
_cell.length_b   1.000
_cell.length_c   1.000
_cell.angle_alpha   90.00
_cell.angle_beta   90.00
_cell.angle_gamma   90.00
#
_symmetry.space_group_name_H-M   'P 1'
#
loop_
_entity.id
_entity.type
_entity.pdbx_description
1 polymer ?
#
loop_
_entity_poly.entity_id
_entity_poly.type
_entity_poly.pdbx_seq_one_letter_code
_entity_poly.pdbx_strand_id
1 'polypeptide(L)'
;MFQDEVEHLRAAKGIVTKTIHFSEKGSDTGPLNRSIPYGHRPKPHVLPDYVLKYPEIRTAEERESYKAVFNDQFSEYKELHAEVKAAMAKFKELDIMMDKLTRGPQSKTAPERIQVIAQKYEKKKNDPTFIEKKERCVYLKGKLSHIKKQIQAYDLHQGTVYF
;
A
#
# COMPACT_ATOMS: atom_id res chain seq x y z
N MET A 1 8.80 7.98 -12.32
CA MET A 1 7.53 7.30 -12.05
C MET A 1 7.78 5.80 -12.01
N PHE A 2 7.25 5.09 -11.02
CA PHE A 2 7.16 3.63 -11.10
C PHE A 2 6.13 3.33 -12.19
N GLN A 3 6.50 2.55 -13.20
CA GLN A 3 5.65 2.29 -14.38
C GLN A 3 4.30 1.61 -14.03
N ASP A 4 4.09 1.22 -12.77
CA ASP A 4 2.89 0.55 -12.26
C ASP A 4 1.91 1.48 -11.52
N GLU A 5 1.94 2.80 -11.77
CA GLU A 5 1.11 3.78 -11.06
C GLU A 5 -0.29 4.02 -11.68
N VAL A 6 -0.91 3.04 -12.36
CA VAL A 6 -2.26 3.26 -12.94
C VAL A 6 -3.32 2.21 -12.60
N GLU A 7 -3.00 1.01 -12.11
CA GLU A 7 -4.07 -0.01 -11.94
C GLU A 7 -3.88 -0.91 -10.71
N HIS A 8 -4.27 -0.45 -9.51
CA HIS A 8 -4.98 -1.28 -8.48
C HIS A 8 -5.18 -0.65 -7.08
N LEU A 9 -5.35 0.67 -6.97
CA LEU A 9 -5.92 1.28 -5.75
C LEU A 9 -7.34 1.81 -5.98
N ARG A 10 -8.19 0.99 -6.58
CA ARG A 10 -9.63 1.27 -6.66
C ARG A 10 -10.49 0.06 -6.34
N ALA A 11 -10.26 -0.56 -5.18
CA ALA A 11 -11.21 -1.50 -4.59
C ALA A 11 -11.10 -1.55 -3.06
N ALA A 12 -11.20 -0.39 -2.40
CA ALA A 12 -11.69 -0.29 -1.02
C ALA A 12 -12.10 1.17 -0.79
N LYS A 13 -13.40 1.45 -0.87
CA LYS A 13 -13.99 2.73 -0.50
C LYS A 13 -13.79 2.95 1.00
N GLY A 14 -13.41 4.17 1.39
CA GLY A 14 -13.67 4.69 2.73
C GLY A 14 -12.46 5.15 3.54
N ILE A 15 -11.56 5.96 2.98
CA ILE A 15 -10.76 6.87 3.82
C ILE A 15 -11.11 8.29 3.37
N VAL A 16 -11.86 8.98 4.23
CA VAL A 16 -12.13 10.41 4.13
C VAL A 16 -10.81 11.12 4.38
N THR A 17 -10.06 11.41 3.32
CA THR A 17 -9.02 12.44 3.34
C THR A 17 -9.73 13.79 3.30
N LYS A 18 -10.03 14.34 4.48
CA LYS A 18 -10.30 15.77 4.58
C LYS A 18 -8.98 16.51 4.36
N THR A 19 -8.80 17.03 3.15
CA THR A 19 -7.83 18.08 2.84
C THR A 19 -8.07 19.25 3.79
N ILE A 20 -7.15 19.45 4.75
CA ILE A 20 -7.17 20.65 5.58
C ILE A 20 -6.58 21.77 4.71
N HIS A 21 -7.44 22.64 4.21
CA HIS A 21 -7.03 23.92 3.64
C HIS A 21 -6.43 24.78 4.77
N PHE A 22 -5.12 25.02 4.71
CA PHE A 22 -4.49 26.09 5.47
C PHE A 22 -4.80 27.42 4.78
N SER A 23 -5.77 28.16 5.34
CA SER A 23 -5.95 29.58 5.02
C SER A 23 -5.18 30.37 6.07
N GLU A 24 -4.00 30.84 5.68
CA GLU A 24 -3.17 31.70 6.52
C GLU A 24 -3.66 33.14 6.36
N LYS A 25 -4.29 33.67 7.42
CA LYS A 25 -4.25 35.09 7.76
C LYS A 25 -4.03 35.21 9.26
N GLY A 26 -2.90 35.83 9.61
CA GLY A 26 -2.41 35.97 10.97
C GLY A 26 -3.19 36.99 11.81
N SER A 27 -2.77 37.00 13.08
CA SER A 27 -3.09 37.86 14.22
C SER A 27 -4.52 37.77 14.78
N ASP A 28 -4.70 37.09 15.92
CA ASP A 28 -4.73 37.76 17.23
C ASP A 28 -4.77 36.72 18.38
N THR A 29 -4.26 37.16 19.53
CA THR A 29 -3.96 36.51 20.80
C THR A 29 -5.10 35.72 21.47
N GLY A 30 -4.80 34.51 21.95
CA GLY A 30 -5.67 33.73 22.86
C GLY A 30 -5.08 32.37 23.25
N PRO A 31 -5.19 31.92 24.52
CA PRO A 31 -4.58 30.67 24.97
C PRO A 31 -5.30 29.48 24.35
N LEU A 32 -4.60 28.72 23.51
CA LEU A 32 -5.11 27.50 22.86
C LEU A 32 -5.25 26.35 23.86
N ASN A 33 -6.22 26.46 24.77
CA ASN A 33 -6.65 25.34 25.60
C ASN A 33 -7.75 24.57 24.86
N ARG A 34 -7.37 23.91 23.75
CA ARG A 34 -8.28 23.02 23.02
C ARG A 34 -8.17 21.63 23.64
N SER A 35 -9.01 21.37 24.63
CA SER A 35 -9.14 20.07 25.27
C SER A 35 -9.40 19.00 24.22
N ILE A 36 -8.53 18.00 24.15
CA ILE A 36 -8.78 16.81 23.32
C ILE A 36 -10.00 16.10 23.93
N PRO A 37 -11.09 15.86 23.16
CA PRO A 37 -12.29 15.23 23.71
C PRO A 37 -11.93 13.86 24.31
N TYR A 38 -12.45 13.60 25.51
CA TYR A 38 -12.29 12.31 26.19
C TYR A 38 -12.70 11.16 25.25
N GLY A 39 -11.78 10.22 25.02
CA GLY A 39 -11.96 9.11 24.07
C GLY A 39 -11.11 9.22 22.80
N HIS A 40 -10.52 10.38 22.51
CA HIS A 40 -9.56 10.51 21.41
C HIS A 40 -8.16 10.14 21.88
N ARG A 41 -7.84 8.84 21.85
CA ARG A 41 -6.44 8.39 21.90
C ARG A 41 -5.88 8.46 20.48
N PRO A 42 -5.04 9.46 20.12
CA PRO A 42 -4.37 9.42 18.84
C PRO A 42 -3.61 8.10 18.77
N LYS A 43 -3.99 7.24 17.81
CA LYS A 43 -3.24 6.02 17.54
C LYS A 43 -1.81 6.45 17.25
N PRO A 44 -0.79 5.86 17.91
CA PRO A 44 0.59 6.19 17.60
C PRO A 44 0.77 6.05 16.09
N HIS A 45 1.12 7.15 15.42
CA HIS A 45 1.53 7.09 14.03
C HIS A 45 2.89 6.39 14.04
N VAL A 46 2.87 5.07 13.88
CA VAL A 46 4.09 4.27 13.76
C VAL A 46 4.75 4.68 12.46
N LEU A 47 5.82 5.46 12.55
CA LEU A 47 6.64 5.78 11.39
C LEU A 47 7.22 4.47 10.83
N PRO A 48 7.16 4.25 9.52
CA PRO A 48 7.80 3.09 8.92
C PRO A 48 9.29 3.08 9.22
N ASP A 49 9.83 1.91 9.57
CA ASP A 49 11.22 1.70 9.93
C ASP A 49 12.21 2.17 8.85
N TYR A 50 11.83 2.00 7.58
CA TYR A 50 12.65 2.44 6.45
C TYR A 50 12.87 3.96 6.41
N VAL A 51 11.99 4.76 7.02
CA VAL A 51 12.20 6.21 7.10
C VAL A 51 13.37 6.55 8.01
N LEU A 52 13.51 5.81 9.12
CA LEU A 52 14.62 5.96 10.06
C LEU A 52 15.90 5.30 9.54
N LYS A 53 15.77 4.17 8.84
CA LYS A 53 16.91 3.42 8.30
C LYS A 53 17.57 4.07 7.08
N TYR A 54 16.80 4.84 6.30
CA TYR A 54 17.27 5.51 5.09
C TYR A 54 17.04 7.03 5.20
N PRO A 55 17.80 7.76 6.05
CA PRO A 55 17.72 9.22 6.14
C PRO A 55 18.23 9.92 4.87
N GLU A 56 18.34 11.25 4.92
CA GLU A 56 18.93 12.04 3.85
C GLU A 56 20.39 11.63 3.60
N ILE A 57 20.71 11.39 2.32
CA ILE A 57 22.03 10.98 1.87
C ILE A 57 22.95 12.20 1.89
N ARG A 58 24.16 12.03 2.42
CA ARG A 58 25.16 13.11 2.49
C ARG A 58 26.42 12.82 1.68
N THR A 59 26.68 11.56 1.34
CA THR A 59 27.89 11.16 0.59
C THR A 59 27.57 10.28 -0.61
N ALA A 60 28.52 10.21 -1.54
CA ALA A 60 28.39 9.39 -2.75
C ALA A 60 28.41 7.88 -2.42
N GLU A 61 29.13 7.48 -1.38
CA GLU A 61 29.18 6.09 -0.91
C GLU A 61 27.83 5.64 -0.34
N GLU A 62 27.19 6.50 0.46
CA GLU A 62 25.83 6.27 0.96
C GLU A 62 24.83 6.14 -0.19
N ARG A 63 24.95 7.01 -1.20
CA ARG A 63 24.12 6.96 -2.41
C ARG A 63 24.22 5.61 -3.13
N GLU A 64 25.44 5.11 -3.35
CA GLU A 64 25.62 3.83 -4.04
C GLU A 64 25.14 2.64 -3.18
N SER A 65 25.31 2.71 -1.85
CA SER A 65 24.73 1.72 -0.93
C SER A 65 23.19 1.68 -1.03
N TYR A 66 22.53 2.85 -1.07
CA TYR A 66 21.08 2.94 -1.20
C TYR A 66 20.61 2.38 -2.54
N LYS A 67 21.35 2.65 -3.61
CA LYS A 67 21.08 2.11 -4.94
C LYS A 67 21.23 0.58 -4.99
N ALA A 68 22.27 0.03 -4.37
CA ALA A 68 22.44 -1.42 -4.27
C ALA A 68 21.27 -2.08 -3.54
N VAL A 69 20.85 -1.51 -2.39
CA VAL A 69 19.67 -1.97 -1.65
C VAL A 69 18.40 -1.85 -2.50
N PHE A 70 18.22 -0.74 -3.22
CA PHE A 70 17.06 -0.57 -4.09
C PHE A 70 17.00 -1.67 -5.14
N ASN A 71 18.10 -1.96 -5.82
CA ASN A 71 18.15 -2.96 -6.88
C ASN A 71 17.84 -4.37 -6.36
N ASP A 72 18.44 -4.76 -5.24
CA ASP A 72 18.19 -6.04 -4.57
C ASP A 72 16.72 -6.18 -4.14
N GLN A 73 16.18 -5.16 -3.47
CA GLN A 73 14.81 -5.21 -2.96
C GLN A 73 13.77 -5.03 -4.07
N PHE A 74 14.14 -4.43 -5.20
CA PHE A 74 13.27 -4.26 -6.36
C PHE A 74 13.06 -5.57 -7.12
N SER A 75 14.07 -6.45 -7.21
CA SER A 75 13.85 -7.79 -7.78
C SER A 75 12.86 -8.60 -6.92
N GLU A 76 13.03 -8.60 -5.59
CA GLU A 76 12.09 -9.20 -4.64
C GLU A 76 10.67 -8.65 -4.83
N TYR A 77 10.53 -7.33 -4.90
CA TYR A 77 9.23 -6.69 -5.14
C TYR A 77 8.60 -7.13 -6.46
N LYS A 78 9.37 -7.18 -7.55
CA LYS A 78 8.84 -7.54 -8.88
C LYS A 78 8.27 -8.96 -8.90
N GLU A 79 9.00 -9.92 -8.36
CA GLU A 79 8.57 -11.32 -8.31
C GLU A 79 7.32 -11.46 -7.43
N LEU A 80 7.36 -10.90 -6.22
CA LEU A 80 6.25 -10.96 -5.28
C LEU A 80 4.99 -10.25 -5.82
N HIS A 81 5.16 -9.10 -6.45
CA HIS A 81 4.06 -8.36 -7.06
C HIS A 81 3.42 -9.14 -8.21
N ALA A 82 4.21 -9.86 -9.02
CA ALA A 82 3.69 -10.70 -10.07
C ALA A 82 2.82 -11.84 -9.50
N GLU A 83 3.27 -12.50 -8.43
CA GLU A 83 2.50 -13.53 -7.75
C GLU A 83 1.18 -12.99 -7.16
N VAL A 84 1.25 -11.87 -6.44
CA VAL A 84 0.07 -11.23 -5.85
C VAL A 84 -0.92 -10.82 -6.94
N LYS A 85 -0.44 -10.22 -8.03
CA LYS A 85 -1.27 -9.81 -9.17
C LYS A 85 -1.95 -11.01 -9.83
N ALA A 86 -1.22 -12.11 -10.04
CA ALA A 86 -1.79 -13.33 -10.61
C ALA A 86 -2.86 -13.95 -9.69
N ALA A 87 -2.64 -13.97 -8.38
CA ALA A 87 -3.64 -14.44 -7.41
C ALA A 87 -4.89 -13.54 -7.40
N MET A 88 -4.71 -12.21 -7.42
CA MET A 88 -5.83 -11.26 -7.50
C MET A 88 -6.66 -11.42 -8.78
N ALA A 89 -6.01 -11.70 -9.92
CA ALA A 89 -6.72 -11.98 -11.17
C ALA A 89 -7.61 -13.24 -11.07
N LYS A 90 -7.08 -14.32 -10.48
CA LYS A 90 -7.85 -15.56 -10.23
C LYS A 90 -9.03 -15.30 -9.30
N PHE A 91 -8.84 -14.51 -8.24
CA PHE A 91 -9.94 -14.11 -7.36
C PHE A 91 -11.01 -13.31 -8.10
N LYS A 92 -10.62 -12.37 -8.96
CA LYS A 92 -11.59 -11.61 -9.76
C LYS A 92 -12.42 -12.52 -10.68
N GLU A 93 -11.80 -13.51 -11.31
CA GLU A 93 -12.51 -14.50 -12.14
C GLU A 93 -13.51 -15.33 -11.31
N LEU A 94 -13.08 -15.79 -10.13
CA LEU A 94 -13.93 -16.54 -9.22
C LEU A 94 -15.08 -15.70 -8.66
N ASP A 95 -14.85 -14.41 -8.37
CA ASP A 95 -15.91 -13.47 -7.96
C ASP A 95 -17.01 -13.37 -9.03
N ILE A 96 -16.62 -13.29 -10.31
CA ILE A 96 -17.57 -13.26 -11.44
C ILE A 96 -18.34 -14.58 -11.53
N MET A 97 -17.66 -15.72 -11.36
CA MET A 97 -18.30 -17.03 -11.41
C MET A 97 -19.30 -17.20 -10.26
N MET A 98 -18.93 -16.79 -9.04
CA MET A 98 -19.79 -16.86 -7.87
C MET A 98 -21.00 -15.94 -7.99
N ASP A 99 -20.85 -14.73 -8.51
CA ASP A 99 -21.97 -13.82 -8.77
C ASP A 99 -22.96 -14.43 -9.78
N LYS A 100 -22.46 -15.07 -10.84
CA LYS A 100 -23.31 -15.79 -11.82
C LYS A 100 -24.05 -16.98 -11.19
N LEU A 101 -23.38 -17.77 -10.36
CA LEU A 101 -23.98 -18.95 -9.71
C LEU A 101 -25.06 -18.56 -8.69
N THR A 102 -24.83 -17.49 -7.93
CA THR A 102 -25.76 -17.00 -6.90
C THR A 102 -26.96 -16.24 -7.50
N ARG A 103 -26.82 -15.60 -8.66
CA ARG A 103 -27.93 -14.92 -9.35
C ARG A 103 -28.67 -15.80 -10.35
N GLY A 104 -28.07 -16.91 -10.78
CA GLY A 104 -28.62 -17.80 -11.80
C GLY A 104 -29.74 -18.73 -11.31
N PRO A 105 -30.43 -19.43 -12.23
CA PRO A 105 -31.51 -20.37 -11.89
C PRO A 105 -31.07 -21.49 -10.95
N GLN A 106 -29.79 -21.86 -11.02
CA GLN A 106 -29.16 -22.89 -10.17
C GLN A 106 -29.10 -22.50 -8.69
N SER A 107 -29.22 -21.21 -8.36
CA SER A 107 -29.28 -20.76 -6.97
C SER A 107 -30.47 -21.32 -6.21
N LYS A 108 -31.57 -21.63 -6.91
CA LYS A 108 -32.79 -22.17 -6.30
C LYS A 108 -32.78 -23.70 -6.19
N THR A 109 -31.96 -24.37 -7.00
CA THR A 109 -31.93 -25.83 -7.10
C THR A 109 -30.83 -26.48 -6.27
N ALA A 110 -29.77 -25.74 -5.90
CA ALA A 110 -28.64 -26.28 -5.16
C ALA A 110 -27.97 -25.27 -4.19
N PRO A 111 -28.70 -24.68 -3.23
CA PRO A 111 -28.19 -23.64 -2.34
C PRO A 111 -27.02 -24.12 -1.46
N GLU A 112 -27.08 -25.34 -0.92
CA GLU A 112 -26.01 -25.91 -0.08
C GLU A 112 -24.69 -26.08 -0.85
N ARG A 113 -24.76 -26.53 -2.11
CA ARG A 113 -23.57 -26.68 -2.96
C ARG A 113 -22.90 -25.34 -3.24
N ILE A 114 -23.69 -24.29 -3.50
CA ILE A 114 -23.20 -22.92 -3.70
C ILE A 114 -22.56 -22.39 -2.43
N GLN A 115 -23.15 -22.64 -1.26
CA GLN A 115 -22.60 -22.22 0.02
C GLN A 115 -21.24 -22.88 0.33
N VAL A 116 -21.09 -24.18 0.08
CA VAL A 116 -19.81 -24.88 0.25
C VAL A 116 -18.73 -24.32 -0.68
N ILE A 117 -19.08 -24.00 -1.93
CA ILE A 117 -18.14 -23.39 -2.88
C ILE A 117 -17.73 -21.98 -2.41
N ALA A 118 -18.70 -21.16 -1.99
CA ALA A 118 -18.45 -19.82 -1.45
C ALA A 118 -17.52 -19.85 -0.23
N GLN A 119 -17.75 -20.77 0.72
CA GLN A 119 -16.90 -20.91 1.90
C GLN A 119 -15.47 -21.33 1.56
N LYS A 120 -15.30 -22.29 0.64
CA LYS A 120 -13.96 -22.71 0.18
C LYS A 120 -13.22 -21.55 -0.49
N TYR A 121 -13.94 -20.76 -1.27
CA TYR A 121 -13.41 -19.58 -1.93
C TYR A 121 -12.97 -18.49 -0.93
N GLU A 122 -13.83 -18.15 0.04
CA GLU A 122 -13.51 -17.19 1.09
C GLU A 122 -12.30 -17.63 1.93
N LYS A 123 -12.20 -18.93 2.26
CA LYS A 123 -11.00 -19.46 2.94
C LYS A 123 -9.72 -19.26 2.12
N LYS A 124 -9.81 -19.39 0.79
CA LYS A 124 -8.64 -19.19 -0.09
C LYS A 124 -8.26 -17.70 -0.23
N LYS A 125 -9.24 -16.79 -0.21
CA LYS A 125 -9.02 -15.33 -0.20
C LYS A 125 -8.39 -14.84 1.10
N ASN A 126 -8.81 -15.43 2.22
CA ASN A 126 -8.32 -15.10 3.57
C ASN A 126 -7.14 -15.99 4.01
N ASP A 127 -6.46 -16.64 3.06
CA ASP A 127 -5.27 -17.44 3.33
C ASP A 127 -4.18 -16.52 3.92
N PRO A 128 -3.69 -16.78 5.15
CA PRO A 128 -2.67 -15.95 5.81
C PRO A 128 -1.44 -15.74 4.93
N THR A 129 -1.03 -16.78 4.21
CA THR A 129 0.12 -16.72 3.29
C THR A 129 -0.06 -15.67 2.19
N PHE A 130 -1.28 -15.54 1.64
CA PHE A 130 -1.57 -14.54 0.62
C PHE A 130 -1.61 -13.13 1.22
N ILE A 131 -2.18 -12.99 2.41
CA ILE A 131 -2.25 -11.71 3.14
C ILE A 131 -0.83 -11.21 3.44
N GLU A 132 0.03 -12.06 3.99
CA GLU A 132 1.43 -11.74 4.28
C GLU A 132 2.20 -11.32 3.01
N LYS A 133 2.04 -12.05 1.90
CA LYS A 133 2.65 -11.69 0.61
C LYS A 133 2.17 -10.32 0.12
N LYS A 134 0.88 -10.03 0.25
CA LYS A 134 0.30 -8.73 -0.12
C LYS A 134 0.85 -7.61 0.77
N GLU A 135 0.90 -7.81 2.07
CA GLU A 135 1.46 -6.85 3.03
C GLU A 135 2.94 -6.57 2.77
N ARG A 136 3.73 -7.63 2.51
CA ARG A 136 5.14 -7.50 2.12
C ARG A 136 5.30 -6.70 0.82
N CYS A 137 4.44 -6.91 -0.17
CA CYS A 137 4.44 -6.15 -1.41
C CYS A 137 4.17 -4.65 -1.17
N VAL A 138 3.20 -4.32 -0.31
CA VAL A 138 2.90 -2.94 0.11
C VAL A 138 4.10 -2.31 0.84
N TYR A 139 4.71 -3.04 1.76
CA TYR A 139 5.90 -2.60 2.49
C TYR A 139 7.07 -2.30 1.55
N LEU A 140 7.40 -3.23 0.66
CA LEU A 140 8.48 -3.07 -0.31
C LEU A 140 8.25 -1.86 -1.22
N LYS A 141 7.01 -1.68 -1.72
CA LYS A 141 6.66 -0.49 -2.51
C LYS A 141 6.94 0.80 -1.75
N GLY A 142 6.53 0.89 -0.48
CA GLY A 142 6.78 2.04 0.38
C GLY A 142 8.27 2.29 0.61
N LYS A 143 9.02 1.25 1.00
CA LYS A 143 10.46 1.29 1.23
C LYS A 143 11.23 1.73 -0.03
N LEU A 144 10.95 1.11 -1.18
CA LEU A 144 11.62 1.40 -2.45
C LEU A 144 11.31 2.82 -2.92
N SER A 145 10.07 3.28 -2.77
CA SER A 145 9.71 4.67 -3.09
C SER A 145 10.45 5.67 -2.23
N HIS A 146 10.62 5.38 -0.94
CA HIS A 146 11.38 6.23 -0.02
C HIS A 146 12.86 6.27 -0.41
N ILE A 147 13.51 5.11 -0.58
CA ILE A 147 14.93 5.03 -0.98
C ILE A 147 15.16 5.77 -2.31
N LYS A 148 14.28 5.56 -3.31
CA LYS A 148 14.33 6.27 -4.58
C LYS A 148 14.28 7.78 -4.39
N LYS A 149 13.39 8.28 -3.55
CA LYS A 149 13.27 9.70 -3.23
C LYS A 149 14.55 10.25 -2.61
N GLN A 150 15.18 9.53 -1.69
CA GLN A 150 16.43 9.97 -1.04
C GLN A 150 17.56 10.09 -2.06
N ILE A 151 17.71 9.10 -2.96
CA ILE A 151 18.72 9.13 -4.02
C ILE A 151 18.47 10.30 -4.98
N GLN A 152 17.21 10.50 -5.41
CA GLN A 152 16.86 11.59 -6.32
C GLN A 152 17.08 12.98 -5.70
N ALA A 153 16.83 13.14 -4.40
CA ALA A 153 17.10 14.39 -3.68
C ALA A 153 18.60 14.71 -3.66
N TYR A 154 19.44 13.70 -3.37
CA TYR A 154 20.90 13.87 -3.42
C TYR A 154 21.40 14.18 -4.83
N ASP A 155 20.92 13.46 -5.83
CA ASP A 155 21.29 13.64 -7.24
C ASP A 155 21.01 15.07 -7.71
N LEU A 156 19.83 15.59 -7.36
CA LEU A 156 19.42 16.96 -7.66
C LEU A 156 20.36 17.99 -7.02
N HIS A 157 20.76 17.79 -5.77
CA HIS A 157 21.71 18.69 -5.09
C HIS A 157 23.12 18.63 -5.70
N GLN A 158 23.55 17.46 -6.19
CA GLN A 158 24.84 17.27 -6.85
C GLN A 158 24.84 17.63 -8.34
N GLY A 159 23.70 18.06 -8.91
CA GLY A 159 23.58 18.38 -10.33
C GLY A 159 23.69 17.16 -11.25
N THR A 160 23.41 15.96 -10.73
CA THR A 160 23.44 14.70 -11.48
C THR A 160 22.01 14.21 -11.73
N VAL A 161 21.75 13.54 -12.86
CA VAL A 161 20.41 13.03 -13.20
C VAL A 161 20.52 11.56 -13.60
N TYR A 162 20.65 10.67 -12.62
CA TYR A 162 20.96 9.25 -12.92
C TYR A 162 20.12 8.23 -12.13
N PHE A 163 18.93 8.59 -11.62
CA PHE A 163 18.08 7.65 -10.87
C PHE A 163 16.56 7.67 -11.18
#